data_AF-A0A433WNJ1-F1
#
_entry.id   AF-A0A433WNJ1-F1
#
_cell.length_a   1.000
_cell.length_b   1.000
_cell.length_c   1.000
_cell.angle_alpha   90.00
_cell.angle_beta   90.00
_cell.angle_gamma   90.00
#
_symmetry.space_group_name_H-M   'P 1'
#
loop_
_entity.id
_entity.type
_entity.pdbx_description
1 polymer ?
#
loop_
_entity_poly.entity_id
_entity_poly.type
_entity_poly.pdbx_seq_one_letter_code
_entity_poly.pdbx_strand_id
1 'polypeptide(L)'
;MEITTQPAEQQQMNAWKEEVNDVRNEVKMMRERLEQIVLSTAPREIMSKVEHFENRFLRQREVADEMYHDIKQCSKKLSDQPQVVHDDRPVDDYQTIQHRMEIFQKLFIELKDDFNHFITCDV
;
A
#
# COMPACT_ATOMS: atom_id res chain seq x y z
N MET A 1 -27.05 -18.97 12.65
CA MET A 1 -26.29 -19.64 11.57
C MET A 1 -25.25 -18.64 11.10
N GLU A 2 -24.03 -18.68 11.62
CA GLU A 2 -22.96 -17.69 11.31
C GLU A 2 -21.61 -18.37 11.05
N ILE A 3 -21.60 -19.60 10.53
CA ILE A 3 -20.36 -20.38 10.35
C ILE A 3 -19.82 -20.27 8.91
N THR A 4 -20.53 -19.59 8.00
CA THR A 4 -20.19 -19.58 6.56
C THR A 4 -19.41 -18.33 6.11
N THR A 5 -19.37 -17.26 6.91
CA THR A 5 -18.73 -15.98 6.51
C THR A 5 -17.24 -15.92 6.85
N GLN A 6 -16.82 -16.47 8.00
CA GLN A 6 -15.43 -16.43 8.46
C GLN A 6 -14.39 -17.01 7.46
N PRO A 7 -14.66 -18.11 6.74
CA PRO A 7 -13.70 -18.62 5.75
C PRO A 7 -13.48 -17.66 4.56
N ALA A 8 -14.54 -16.97 4.13
CA ALA A 8 -14.48 -16.02 3.03
C ALA A 8 -13.73 -14.75 3.42
N GLU A 9 -13.99 -14.22 4.63
CA GLU A 9 -13.26 -13.08 5.19
C GLU A 9 -11.77 -13.38 5.34
N GLN A 10 -11.42 -14.57 5.83
CA GLN A 10 -10.03 -15.00 5.97
C GLN A 10 -9.33 -15.17 4.61
N GLN A 11 -10.03 -15.68 3.59
CA GLN A 11 -9.51 -15.73 2.23
C GLN A 11 -9.27 -14.31 1.67
N GLN A 12 -10.21 -13.39 1.90
CA GLN A 12 -10.08 -12.00 1.46
C GLN A 12 -8.92 -11.28 2.15
N MET A 13 -8.72 -11.50 3.46
CA MET A 13 -7.56 -10.99 4.21
C MET A 13 -6.23 -11.43 3.58
N ASN A 14 -6.12 -12.70 3.18
CA ASN A 14 -4.93 -13.21 2.52
C ASN A 14 -4.73 -12.57 1.15
N ALA A 15 -5.81 -12.37 0.38
CA ALA A 15 -5.74 -11.70 -0.92
C ALA A 15 -5.26 -10.24 -0.77
N TRP A 16 -5.82 -9.46 0.15
CA TRP A 16 -5.38 -8.09 0.41
C TRP A 16 -3.95 -8.01 0.92
N LYS A 17 -3.51 -9.00 1.71
CA LYS A 17 -2.12 -9.07 2.16
C LYS A 17 -1.13 -9.22 1.00
N GLU A 18 -1.43 -10.09 0.04
CA GLU A 18 -0.61 -10.23 -1.18
C GLU A 18 -0.68 -8.96 -2.03
N GLU A 19 -1.87 -8.38 -2.21
CA GLU A 19 -2.05 -7.14 -2.97
C GLU A 19 -1.26 -5.96 -2.38
N VAL A 20 -1.28 -5.78 -1.06
CA VAL A 20 -0.47 -4.76 -0.38
C VAL A 20 1.02 -5.02 -0.60
N ASN A 21 1.45 -6.28 -0.64
CA ASN A 21 2.84 -6.62 -0.92
C ASN A 21 3.23 -6.33 -2.37
N ASP A 22 2.33 -6.57 -3.33
CA ASP A 22 2.51 -6.19 -4.72
C ASP A 22 2.65 -4.67 -4.86
N VAL A 23 1.78 -3.90 -4.20
CA VAL A 23 1.89 -2.42 -4.17
C VAL A 23 3.23 -1.97 -3.59
N ARG A 24 3.74 -2.60 -2.52
CA ARG A 24 5.08 -2.27 -1.97
C ARG A 24 6.18 -2.49 -3.00
N ASN A 25 6.12 -3.58 -3.75
CA ASN A 25 7.08 -3.89 -4.79
C ASN A 25 6.97 -2.89 -5.96
N GLU A 26 5.75 -2.54 -6.36
CA GLU A 26 5.52 -1.56 -7.43
C GLU A 26 6.02 -0.16 -7.06
N VAL A 27 5.72 0.32 -5.84
CA VAL A 27 6.24 1.61 -5.35
C VAL A 27 7.77 1.63 -5.34
N LYS A 28 8.40 0.52 -4.94
CA LYS A 28 9.86 0.38 -5.00
C LYS A 28 10.38 0.49 -6.45
N MET A 29 9.76 -0.20 -7.40
CA MET A 29 10.16 -0.13 -8.82
C MET A 29 9.95 1.27 -9.42
N MET A 30 8.84 1.95 -9.09
CA MET A 30 8.60 3.33 -9.53
C MET A 30 9.66 4.29 -8.99
N ARG A 31 10.06 4.12 -7.73
CA ARG A 31 11.14 4.89 -7.10
C ARG A 31 12.49 4.64 -7.77
N GLU A 32 12.87 3.38 -7.99
CA GLU A 32 14.10 3.04 -8.72
C GLU A 32 14.12 3.67 -10.12
N ARG A 33 12.98 3.66 -10.83
CA ARG A 33 12.84 4.32 -12.13
C ARG A 33 13.00 5.84 -12.04
N LEU A 34 12.42 6.46 -11.01
CA LEU A 34 12.57 7.89 -10.76
C LEU A 34 14.04 8.26 -10.49
N GLU A 35 14.74 7.47 -9.67
CA GLU A 35 16.17 7.65 -9.41
C GLU A 35 17.01 7.59 -10.70
N GLN A 36 16.71 6.66 -11.63
CA GLN A 36 17.41 6.59 -12.93
C GLN A 36 17.17 7.84 -13.81
N ILE A 37 15.97 8.40 -13.79
CA ILE A 37 15.65 9.64 -14.52
C ILE A 37 16.46 10.83 -13.96
N VAL A 38 16.54 10.91 -12.63
CA VAL A 38 17.33 11.95 -11.95
C VAL A 38 18.81 11.87 -12.32
N LEU A 39 19.37 10.66 -12.34
CA LEU A 39 20.79 10.43 -12.64
C LEU A 39 21.14 10.69 -14.12
N SER A 40 20.20 10.44 -15.04
CA SER A 40 20.46 10.50 -16.48
C SER A 40 20.38 11.91 -17.05
N THR A 41 19.39 12.71 -16.64
CA THR A 41 19.09 13.92 -17.43
C THR A 41 18.36 15.04 -16.69
N ALA A 42 18.12 14.99 -15.37
CA ALA A 42 17.13 15.91 -14.78
C ALA A 42 17.52 17.41 -14.88
N PRO A 43 16.87 18.22 -15.74
CA PRO A 43 17.01 19.66 -15.66
C PRO A 43 16.44 20.16 -14.33
N ARG A 44 16.95 21.29 -13.85
CA ARG A 44 16.50 21.91 -12.58
C ARG A 44 14.99 22.14 -12.51
N GLU A 45 14.36 22.27 -13.67
CA GLU A 45 12.92 22.50 -13.85
C GLU A 45 12.05 21.29 -13.45
N ILE A 46 12.56 20.05 -13.58
CA ILE A 46 11.80 18.85 -13.20
C ILE A 46 12.09 18.37 -11.78
N MET A 47 13.12 18.91 -11.12
CA MET A 47 13.53 18.49 -9.77
C MET A 47 12.42 18.67 -8.72
N SER A 48 11.58 19.69 -8.86
CA SER A 48 10.43 19.88 -7.97
C SER A 48 9.38 18.77 -8.14
N LYS A 49 9.14 18.31 -9.38
CA LYS A 49 8.25 17.16 -9.65
C LYS A 49 8.84 15.87 -9.11
N VAL A 50 10.15 15.66 -9.26
CA VAL A 50 10.87 14.52 -8.69
C VAL A 50 10.70 14.46 -7.17
N GLU A 51 10.94 15.55 -6.46
CA GLU A 51 10.78 15.61 -5.00
C GLU A 51 9.33 15.32 -4.58
N HIS A 52 8.36 15.82 -5.36
CA HIS A 52 6.95 15.52 -5.13
C HIS A 52 6.65 14.02 -5.23
N PHE A 53 7.17 13.33 -6.24
CA PHE A 53 7.00 11.88 -6.38
C PHE A 53 7.75 11.09 -5.32
N GLU A 54 8.98 11.44 -4.96
CA GLU A 54 9.71 10.78 -3.87
C GLU A 54 8.93 10.84 -2.54
N ASN A 55 8.37 12.01 -2.20
CA ASN A 55 7.54 12.16 -1.01
C ASN A 55 6.27 11.31 -1.08
N ARG A 56 5.60 11.27 -2.24
CA ARG A 56 4.40 10.43 -2.42
C ARG A 56 4.72 8.94 -2.34
N PHE A 57 5.83 8.49 -2.91
CA PHE A 57 6.28 7.09 -2.81
C PHE A 57 6.62 6.71 -1.38
N LEU A 58 7.31 7.58 -0.64
CA LEU A 58 7.60 7.35 0.77
C LEU A 58 6.31 7.18 1.57
N ARG A 59 5.35 8.09 1.41
CA ARG A 59 4.04 8.01 2.07
C ARG A 59 3.26 6.76 1.70
N GLN A 60 3.20 6.40 0.41
CA GLN A 60 2.49 5.20 -0.03
C GLN A 60 3.13 3.93 0.57
N ARG A 61 4.46 3.88 0.69
CA ARG A 61 5.16 2.77 1.32
C ARG A 61 4.85 2.66 2.82
N GLU A 62 4.87 3.78 3.54
CA GLU A 62 4.49 3.82 4.96
C GLU A 62 3.07 3.29 5.17
N VAL A 63 2.11 3.77 4.38
CA VAL A 63 0.71 3.32 4.44
C VAL A 63 0.58 1.84 4.08
N ALA A 64 1.35 1.34 3.11
CA ALA A 64 1.35 -0.07 2.75
C ALA A 64 1.92 -0.97 3.87
N ASP A 65 2.98 -0.52 4.54
CA ASP A 65 3.56 -1.23 5.69
C ASP A 65 2.57 -1.29 6.87
N GLU A 66 1.89 -0.18 7.17
CA GLU A 66 0.83 -0.13 8.19
C GLU A 66 -0.36 -1.03 7.81
N MET A 67 -0.82 -0.97 6.55
CA MET A 67 -1.92 -1.80 6.07
C MET A 67 -1.59 -3.29 6.17
N TYR A 68 -0.38 -3.69 5.78
CA TYR A 68 0.08 -5.08 5.88
C TYR A 68 0.06 -5.58 7.33
N HIS A 69 0.53 -4.73 8.25
CA HIS A 69 0.53 -5.06 9.67
C HIS A 69 -0.89 -5.22 10.22
N ASP A 70 -1.79 -4.29 9.89
CA ASP A 70 -3.16 -4.30 10.38
C ASP A 70 -3.96 -5.48 9.81
N ILE A 71 -3.81 -5.80 8.52
CA ILE A 71 -4.37 -7.02 7.90
C ILE A 71 -3.87 -8.28 8.62
N LYS A 72 -2.57 -8.35 8.93
CA LYS A 72 -1.96 -9.49 9.62
C LYS A 72 -2.53 -9.65 11.03
N GLN A 73 -2.74 -8.56 11.76
CA GLN A 73 -3.36 -8.59 13.09
C GLN A 73 -4.85 -8.98 13.01
N CYS A 74 -5.60 -8.41 12.08
CA CYS A 74 -7.02 -8.71 11.87
C CYS A 74 -7.23 -10.18 11.48
N SER A 75 -6.43 -10.71 10.55
CA SER A 75 -6.46 -12.13 10.15
C SER A 75 -6.15 -13.08 11.31
N LYS A 76 -5.20 -12.73 12.19
CA LYS A 76 -4.95 -13.54 13.39
C LYS A 76 -6.15 -13.54 14.34
N LYS A 77 -6.94 -12.45 14.39
CA LYS A 77 -8.14 -12.36 15.24
C LYS A 77 -9.23 -13.25 14.68
N LEU A 78 -9.43 -13.20 13.37
CA LEU A 78 -10.41 -14.02 12.63
C LEU A 78 -10.15 -15.52 12.73
N SER A 79 -8.90 -15.93 12.97
CA SER A 79 -8.49 -17.35 13.08
C SER A 79 -8.46 -17.89 14.51
N ASP A 80 -8.99 -17.16 15.50
CA ASP A 80 -8.97 -17.51 16.94
C ASP A 80 -7.58 -17.89 17.47
N GLN A 81 -6.52 -17.43 16.81
CA GLN A 81 -5.15 -17.67 17.26
C GLN A 81 -4.82 -16.69 18.39
N PRO A 82 -4.18 -17.16 19.49
CA PRO A 82 -3.83 -16.30 20.60
C PRO A 82 -2.94 -15.14 20.11
N GLN A 83 -3.43 -13.92 20.33
CA GLN A 83 -2.74 -12.70 19.93
C GLN A 83 -1.88 -12.21 21.07
N VAL A 84 -0.57 -12.21 20.89
CA VAL A 84 0.30 -11.34 21.68
C VAL A 84 0.29 -9.98 20.99
N VAL A 85 -0.64 -9.13 21.41
CA VAL A 85 -0.69 -7.74 20.96
C VAL A 85 0.39 -7.01 21.75
N HIS A 86 1.54 -6.76 21.13
CA HIS A 86 2.62 -5.94 21.69
C HIS A 86 2.39 -4.44 21.47
N ASP A 87 1.31 -4.08 20.78
CA ASP A 87 0.94 -2.74 20.37
C ASP A 87 -0.23 -2.25 21.24
N ASP A 88 -0.15 -1.02 21.76
CA ASP A 88 -1.25 -0.40 22.52
C ASP A 88 -2.42 0.01 21.60
N ARG A 89 -2.22 -0.06 20.27
CA ARG A 89 -3.26 0.26 19.29
C ARG A 89 -4.34 -0.84 19.22
N PRO A 90 -5.64 -0.47 19.24
CA PRO A 90 -6.71 -1.42 18.96
C PRO A 90 -6.55 -2.02 17.57
N VAL A 91 -6.64 -3.35 17.46
CA VAL A 91 -6.67 -4.01 16.14
C VAL A 91 -8.04 -3.77 15.49
N ASP A 92 -8.00 -3.24 14.27
CA ASP A 92 -9.16 -2.96 13.44
C ASP A 92 -9.95 -4.23 13.06
N ASP A 93 -11.25 -4.06 12.86
CA ASP A 93 -12.14 -5.13 12.39
C ASP A 93 -12.12 -5.27 10.86
N TYR A 94 -12.74 -6.34 10.36
CA TYR A 94 -12.78 -6.65 8.92
C TYR A 94 -13.36 -5.49 8.09
N GLN A 95 -14.43 -4.87 8.57
CA GLN A 95 -15.12 -3.78 7.85
C GLN A 95 -14.24 -2.52 7.76
N THR A 96 -13.51 -2.19 8.83
CA THR A 96 -12.56 -1.09 8.85
C THR A 96 -11.41 -1.35 7.88
N ILE A 97 -10.84 -2.56 7.90
CA ILE A 97 -9.79 -2.94 6.94
C ILE A 97 -10.30 -2.88 5.51
N GLN A 98 -11.52 -3.36 5.24
CA GLN A 98 -12.13 -3.30 3.92
C GLN A 98 -12.20 -1.86 3.39
N HIS A 99 -12.77 -0.94 4.18
CA HIS A 99 -12.90 0.45 3.78
C HIS A 99 -11.53 1.12 3.56
N ARG A 100 -10.57 0.83 4.43
CA ARG A 100 -9.19 1.31 4.27
C ARG A 100 -8.54 0.77 2.99
N MET A 101 -8.81 -0.49 2.63
CA MET A 101 -8.28 -1.10 1.42
C MET A 101 -8.84 -0.44 0.15
N GLU A 102 -10.13 -0.10 0.13
CA GLU A 102 -10.74 0.63 -1.00
C GLU A 102 -10.05 1.99 -1.23
N ILE A 103 -9.77 2.72 -0.15
CA ILE A 103 -9.04 4.00 -0.23
C ILE A 103 -7.60 3.77 -0.67
N PHE A 104 -6.92 2.76 -0.10
CA PHE A 104 -5.55 2.40 -0.44
C PHE A 104 -5.39 2.08 -1.94
N GLN A 105 -6.27 1.25 -2.49
CA GLN A 105 -6.30 0.89 -3.90
C GLN A 105 -6.49 2.12 -4.79
N LYS A 106 -7.47 2.97 -4.45
CA LYS A 106 -7.76 4.18 -5.19
C LYS A 106 -6.54 5.12 -5.23
N LEU A 107 -5.93 5.39 -4.08
CA LEU A 107 -4.76 6.26 -3.98
C LEU A 107 -3.55 5.69 -4.73
N PHE A 108 -3.38 4.37 -4.71
CA PHE A 108 -2.31 3.72 -5.46
C PHE A 108 -2.51 3.84 -6.98
N ILE A 109 -3.73 3.62 -7.47
CA ILE A 109 -4.06 3.78 -8.90
C ILE A 109 -3.81 5.22 -9.34
N GLU A 110 -4.30 6.20 -8.59
CA GLU A 110 -4.06 7.62 -8.87
C GLU A 110 -2.56 7.97 -8.90
N LEU A 111 -1.78 7.47 -7.93
CA LEU A 111 -0.33 7.65 -7.89
C LEU A 111 0.38 7.03 -9.09
N LYS A 112 -0.02 5.83 -9.49
CA LYS A 112 0.56 5.11 -10.62
C LYS A 112 0.25 5.79 -11.94
N ASP A 113 -0.98 6.27 -12.12
CA ASP A 113 -1.39 6.99 -13.32
C ASP A 113 -0.64 8.34 -13.43
N ASP A 114 -0.56 9.09 -12.33
CA ASP A 114 0.22 10.34 -12.27
C ASP A 114 1.70 10.11 -12.63
N PHE A 115 2.30 9.08 -12.04
CA PHE A 115 3.70 8.75 -12.33
C PHE A 115 3.90 8.31 -13.77
N ASN A 116 2.98 7.50 -14.32
CA ASN A 116 3.03 7.05 -15.71
C ASN A 116 2.87 8.20 -16.71
N HIS A 117 2.04 9.19 -16.37
CA HIS A 117 1.93 10.42 -17.15
C HIS A 117 3.23 11.21 -17.11
N PHE A 118 3.81 11.40 -15.93
CA PHE A 118 5.09 12.09 -15.76
C PHE A 118 6.22 11.46 -16.60
N ILE A 119 6.42 10.14 -16.54
CA ILE A 119 7.49 9.47 -17.31
C ILE A 119 7.28 9.48 -18.82
N THR A 120 6.05 9.73 -19.30
CA THR A 120 5.71 9.64 -20.74
C THR A 120 5.64 11.03 -21.37
N CYS A 121 5.23 12.05 -20.61
CA CYS A 121 4.95 13.38 -21.12
C CYS A 121 5.91 14.47 -20.61
N ASP A 122 6.53 14.29 -19.43
CA ASP A 122 7.32 15.32 -18.75
C ASP A 122 8.84 15.03 -18.71
N VAL A 123 9.26 13.80 -19.02
CA VAL A 123 10.65 13.32 -19.01
C VAL A 123 11.07 12.96 -20.43
#